data_AF-A0A6L8W6X5-F1
#
_entry.id   AF-A0A6L8W6X5-F1
#
_cell.length_a   1.000
_cell.length_b   1.000
_cell.length_c   1.000
_cell.angle_alpha   90.00
_cell.angle_beta   90.00
_cell.angle_gamma   90.00
#
_symmetry.space_group_name_H-M   'P 1'
#
loop_
_entity.id
_entity.type
_entity.pdbx_description
1 polymer ?
#
loop_
_entity_poly.entity_id
_entity_poly.type
_entity_poly.pdbx_seq_one_letter_code
_entity_poly.pdbx_strand_id
1 'polypeptide(L)'
;MSHKQDAFAAMKLMTTVKTAFYIGILATGLSVALTPLASPANAEVDDPKFFRVNMKPGATLNVRKDPSLKGKKIGALAAETDGIVNLGCHVGMPYLEWRNSTTAIRKVETRRKWCNIKYNGMVGWTAGQYLEADRPE
;
A
#
# COMPACT_ATOMS: atom_id res chain seq x y z
N MET A 1 -15.52 16.14 47.11
CA MET A 1 -16.02 17.52 46.94
C MET A 1 -14.87 18.48 47.19
N SER A 2 -14.86 19.64 46.53
CA SER A 2 -13.71 20.56 46.27
C SER A 2 -12.79 20.11 45.13
N HIS A 3 -12.45 20.89 44.09
CA HIS A 3 -12.64 22.33 43.79
C HIS A 3 -12.80 22.57 42.27
N LYS A 4 -13.72 23.49 41.95
CA LYS A 4 -13.83 24.48 40.85
C LYS A 4 -12.81 24.41 39.69
N GLN A 5 -13.28 24.21 38.45
CA GLN A 5 -13.54 25.25 37.43
C GLN A 5 -12.29 26.08 37.09
N ASP A 6 -11.83 26.01 35.84
CA ASP A 6 -11.65 27.21 35.02
C ASP A 6 -11.49 26.84 33.54
N ALA A 7 -12.20 27.60 32.72
CA ALA A 7 -12.26 27.49 31.27
C ALA A 7 -11.08 28.21 30.63
N PHE A 8 -10.48 27.63 29.59
CA PHE A 8 -9.81 28.40 28.56
C PHE A 8 -10.19 27.87 27.18
N ALA A 9 -11.09 28.62 26.56
CA ALA A 9 -11.36 28.57 25.15
C ALA A 9 -10.16 29.11 24.34
N ALA A 10 -10.04 28.56 23.13
CA ALA A 10 -9.60 29.19 21.90
C ALA A 10 -8.21 29.87 21.86
N MET A 11 -7.37 29.38 20.96
CA MET A 11 -6.68 30.29 20.04
C MET A 11 -6.47 29.63 18.68
N LYS A 12 -7.26 30.07 17.70
CA LYS A 12 -7.01 29.88 16.27
C LYS A 12 -5.68 30.57 15.94
N LEU A 13 -4.69 29.85 15.46
CA LEU A 13 -3.51 30.47 14.85
C LEU A 13 -3.82 30.71 13.37
N MET A 14 -4.44 31.86 13.09
CA MET A 14 -4.47 32.43 11.74
C MET A 14 -3.14 33.16 11.53
N THR A 15 -2.23 32.55 10.78
CA THR A 15 -0.96 33.18 10.40
C THR A 15 -1.24 34.20 9.30
N THR A 16 -1.37 35.46 9.71
CA THR A 16 -1.44 36.63 8.81
C THR A 16 -0.11 36.75 8.05
N VAL A 17 -0.14 36.49 6.74
CA VAL A 17 0.96 36.84 5.84
C VAL A 17 0.95 38.35 5.67
N LYS A 18 1.93 39.04 6.27
CA LYS A 18 2.17 40.46 6.06
C LYS A 18 2.72 40.68 4.66
N THR A 19 1.90 41.22 3.76
CA THR A 19 2.33 41.76 2.46
C THR A 19 3.01 43.11 2.69
N ALA A 20 4.33 43.15 2.59
CA ALA A 20 5.10 44.40 2.52
C ALA A 20 5.36 44.71 1.03
N PHE A 21 4.65 45.69 0.49
CA PHE A 21 5.00 46.36 -0.75
C PHE A 21 6.18 47.32 -0.47
N TYR A 22 7.29 47.13 -1.17
CA TYR A 22 8.29 48.17 -1.37
C TYR A 22 8.60 48.27 -2.86
N ILE A 23 8.46 49.48 -3.40
CA ILE A 23 8.72 49.86 -4.81
C ILE A 23 10.03 50.66 -4.86
N GLY A 24 10.84 50.38 -5.89
CA GLY A 24 11.95 51.21 -6.40
C GLY A 24 13.33 50.69 -5.99
N ILE A 25 14.35 50.56 -6.85
CA ILE A 25 14.73 51.31 -8.05
C ILE A 25 15.63 50.45 -8.97
N LEU A 26 15.40 50.56 -10.29
CA LEU A 26 16.33 50.58 -11.44
C LEU A 26 17.74 49.95 -11.31
N ALA A 27 18.01 48.86 -12.05
CA ALA A 27 19.16 48.71 -12.97
C ALA A 27 19.19 47.30 -13.59
N THR A 28 19.56 47.26 -14.86
CA THR A 28 19.72 46.13 -15.77
C THR A 28 20.45 44.91 -15.21
N GLY A 29 19.90 43.71 -15.42
CA GLY A 29 20.68 42.48 -15.39
C GLY A 29 19.95 41.27 -14.82
N LEU A 30 19.65 40.32 -15.70
CA LEU A 30 19.37 38.91 -15.41
C LEU A 30 18.01 38.61 -14.76
N SER A 31 16.98 38.45 -15.61
CA SER A 31 15.72 37.81 -15.24
C SER A 31 15.96 36.37 -14.79
N VAL A 32 16.06 36.15 -13.48
CA VAL A 32 15.95 34.80 -12.90
C VAL A 32 14.48 34.40 -13.02
N ALA A 33 14.15 33.68 -14.09
CA ALA A 33 12.84 33.08 -14.27
C ALA A 33 12.60 32.10 -13.11
N LEU A 34 11.67 32.46 -12.21
CA LEU A 34 11.21 31.58 -11.14
C LEU A 34 10.42 30.43 -11.80
N THR A 35 11.10 29.33 -12.10
CA THR A 35 10.43 28.14 -12.62
C THR A 35 9.67 27.46 -11.48
N PRO A 36 8.37 27.20 -11.62
CA PRO A 36 7.65 26.40 -10.64
C PRO A 36 8.23 24.98 -10.64
N LEU A 37 8.80 24.58 -9.51
CA LEU A 37 9.17 23.18 -9.23
C LEU A 37 7.87 22.37 -9.15
N ALA A 38 7.43 21.83 -10.29
CA ALA A 38 6.43 20.79 -10.32
C ALA A 38 6.99 19.60 -9.55
N SER A 39 6.42 19.30 -8.39
CA SER A 39 6.77 18.08 -7.65
C SER A 39 6.40 16.89 -8.53
N PRO A 40 7.29 15.90 -8.72
CA PRO A 40 6.92 14.69 -9.42
C PRO A 40 5.81 14.00 -8.63
N ALA A 41 4.63 13.87 -9.24
CA ALA A 41 3.60 13.00 -8.72
C ALA A 41 4.19 11.58 -8.70
N ASN A 42 4.44 11.05 -7.51
CA ASN A 42 4.84 9.66 -7.33
C ASN A 42 3.66 8.82 -7.80
N ALA A 43 3.85 8.02 -8.84
CA ALA A 43 2.83 7.08 -9.28
C ALA A 43 2.63 6.07 -8.14
N GLU A 44 1.55 6.22 -7.39
CA GLU A 44 1.05 5.21 -6.46
C GLU A 44 0.85 3.94 -7.28
N VAL A 45 1.59 2.88 -6.97
CA VAL A 45 1.41 1.60 -7.65
C VAL A 45 0.10 1.03 -7.14
N ASP A 46 -0.99 1.29 -7.85
CA ASP A 46 -2.31 0.76 -7.52
C ASP A 46 -2.26 -0.77 -7.50
N ASP A 47 -2.55 -1.37 -6.34
CA ASP A 47 -2.69 -2.81 -6.22
C ASP A 47 -3.87 -3.31 -7.08
N PRO A 48 -3.76 -4.50 -7.72
CA PRO A 48 -4.84 -5.02 -8.56
C PRO A 48 -6.08 -5.29 -7.71
N LYS A 49 -7.26 -4.93 -8.24
CA LYS A 49 -8.54 -5.16 -7.56
C LYS A 49 -8.93 -6.64 -7.52
N PHE A 50 -8.52 -7.38 -8.54
CA PHE A 50 -8.80 -8.80 -8.71
C PHE A 50 -7.53 -9.59 -9.00
N PHE A 51 -7.55 -10.85 -8.59
CA PHE A 51 -6.47 -11.80 -8.82
C PHE A 51 -6.95 -12.99 -9.66
N ARG A 52 -5.97 -13.59 -10.35
CA ARG A 52 -6.06 -14.93 -10.93
C ARG A 52 -5.01 -15.85 -10.31
N VAL A 53 -5.32 -17.14 -10.19
CA VAL A 53 -4.37 -18.17 -9.75
C VAL A 53 -3.42 -18.53 -10.89
N ASN A 54 -2.14 -18.24 -10.72
CA ASN A 54 -1.07 -18.64 -11.65
C ASN A 54 -0.40 -19.93 -11.14
N MET A 55 -0.94 -21.07 -11.54
CA MET A 55 -0.42 -22.40 -11.22
C MET A 55 -0.67 -23.35 -12.39
N LYS A 56 0.11 -24.43 -12.47
CA LYS A 56 -0.09 -25.45 -13.52
C LYS A 56 -1.54 -25.99 -13.50
N PRO A 57 -2.17 -26.24 -14.66
CA PRO A 57 -3.49 -26.85 -14.73
C PRO A 57 -3.60 -28.12 -13.88
N GLY A 58 -4.73 -28.28 -13.19
CA GLY A 58 -4.97 -29.38 -12.25
C GLY A 58 -4.37 -29.19 -10.85
N ALA A 59 -3.53 -28.19 -10.63
CA ALA A 59 -3.08 -27.83 -9.29
C ALA A 59 -4.18 -27.09 -8.50
N THR A 60 -4.02 -27.05 -7.17
CA THR A 60 -4.92 -26.32 -6.28
C THR A 60 -4.16 -25.41 -5.33
N LEU A 61 -4.69 -24.22 -5.12
CA LEU A 61 -4.19 -23.22 -4.19
C LEU A 61 -5.03 -23.26 -2.92
N ASN A 62 -4.42 -23.56 -1.77
CA ASN A 62 -5.13 -23.66 -0.51
C ASN A 62 -5.52 -22.29 0.06
N VAL A 63 -6.79 -22.15 0.47
CA VAL A 63 -7.28 -21.01 1.25
C VAL A 63 -7.34 -21.40 2.72
N ARG A 64 -6.85 -20.54 3.59
CA ARG A 64 -6.65 -20.79 5.02
C ARG A 64 -7.30 -19.72 5.89
N LYS A 65 -7.57 -20.06 7.15
CA LYS A 65 -8.14 -19.13 8.13
C LYS A 65 -7.16 -18.03 8.56
N ASP A 66 -5.86 -18.33 8.53
CA ASP A 66 -4.77 -17.46 8.97
C ASP A 66 -3.66 -17.39 7.90
N PRO A 67 -2.88 -16.30 7.81
CA PRO A 67 -1.77 -16.12 6.87
C PRO A 67 -0.54 -16.98 7.26
N SER A 68 -0.72 -18.30 7.31
CA SER A 68 0.30 -19.24 7.76
C SER A 68 0.08 -20.62 7.15
N LEU A 69 1.18 -21.34 6.87
CA LEU A 69 1.14 -22.74 6.45
C LEU A 69 0.51 -23.64 7.53
N LYS A 70 0.56 -23.23 8.80
CA LYS A 70 -0.08 -23.91 9.92
C LYS A 70 -1.55 -23.52 10.11
N GLY A 71 -2.03 -22.48 9.43
CA GLY A 71 -3.43 -22.03 9.51
C GLY A 71 -4.38 -23.10 8.97
N LYS A 72 -5.55 -23.26 9.59
CA LYS A 72 -6.54 -24.26 9.17
C LYS A 72 -6.94 -24.03 7.70
N LYS A 73 -6.86 -25.07 6.86
CA LYS A 73 -7.40 -25.03 5.49
C LYS A 73 -8.92 -24.92 5.54
N ILE A 74 -9.48 -23.94 4.85
CA ILE A 74 -10.93 -23.68 4.77
C ILE A 74 -11.48 -23.83 3.35
N GLY A 75 -10.61 -23.88 2.34
CA GLY A 75 -11.01 -24.11 0.95
C GLY A 75 -9.81 -24.28 0.03
N ALA A 76 -10.10 -24.32 -1.26
CA ALA A 76 -9.10 -24.36 -2.31
C ALA A 76 -9.62 -23.66 -3.57
N LEU A 77 -8.71 -23.07 -4.33
CA LEU A 77 -8.94 -22.48 -5.64
C LEU A 77 -8.25 -23.38 -6.68
N ALA A 78 -8.87 -23.58 -7.83
CA ALA A 78 -8.24 -24.31 -8.93
C ALA A 78 -7.18 -23.42 -9.62
N ALA A 79 -6.26 -24.05 -10.36
CA ALA A 79 -5.44 -23.33 -11.32
C ALA A 79 -6.30 -22.46 -12.25
N GLU A 80 -5.78 -21.30 -12.64
CA GLU A 80 -6.45 -20.34 -13.53
C GLU A 80 -7.78 -19.78 -13.00
N THR A 81 -8.12 -20.00 -11.72
CA THR A 81 -9.29 -19.35 -11.12
C THR A 81 -9.09 -17.84 -11.15
N ASP A 82 -9.99 -17.11 -11.80
CA ASP A 82 -10.02 -15.66 -11.96
C ASP A 82 -11.09 -15.02 -11.05
N GLY A 83 -11.26 -13.69 -11.13
CA GLY A 83 -12.30 -12.98 -10.39
C GLY A 83 -12.15 -13.02 -8.86
N ILE A 84 -10.95 -13.33 -8.36
CA ILE A 84 -10.68 -13.40 -6.92
C ILE A 84 -10.50 -11.98 -6.38
N VAL A 85 -11.36 -11.55 -5.45
CA VAL A 85 -11.28 -10.19 -4.91
C VAL A 85 -10.05 -10.05 -4.02
N ASN A 86 -9.22 -9.04 -4.28
CA ASN A 86 -8.09 -8.66 -3.44
C ASN A 86 -8.59 -7.88 -2.20
N LEU A 87 -8.47 -8.46 -1.00
CA LEU A 87 -8.76 -7.78 0.27
C LEU A 87 -7.49 -7.27 0.98
N GLY A 88 -6.35 -7.29 0.28
CA GLY A 88 -5.05 -6.84 0.77
C GLY A 88 -4.07 -7.98 0.99
N CYS A 89 -2.79 -7.69 0.77
CA CYS A 89 -1.70 -8.63 1.00
C CYS A 89 -0.83 -8.20 2.18
N HIS A 90 -0.58 -9.13 3.09
CA HIS A 90 0.49 -9.01 4.05
C HIS A 90 1.78 -9.51 3.40
N VAL A 91 2.67 -8.57 3.11
CA VAL A 91 4.06 -8.86 2.77
C VAL A 91 4.85 -9.00 4.07
N GLY A 92 5.79 -9.94 4.12
CA GLY A 92 6.65 -10.16 5.28
C GLY A 92 7.63 -9.00 5.50
N MET A 93 8.92 -9.32 5.62
CA MET A 93 10.00 -8.37 5.88
C MET A 93 9.90 -7.05 5.07
N PRO A 94 10.11 -5.87 5.70
CA PRO A 94 10.16 -4.58 5.02
C PRO A 94 11.14 -4.57 3.84
N TYR A 95 10.85 -3.77 2.81
CA TYR A 95 11.60 -3.81 1.54
C TYR A 95 13.10 -3.55 1.69
N LEU A 96 13.52 -2.57 2.50
CA LEU A 96 14.94 -2.27 2.70
C LEU A 96 15.67 -3.41 3.41
N GLU A 97 15.02 -4.05 4.39
CA GLU A 97 15.57 -5.25 5.04
C GLU A 97 15.63 -6.42 4.05
N TRP A 98 14.59 -6.62 3.24
CA TRP A 98 14.58 -7.67 2.21
C TRP A 98 15.70 -7.48 1.19
N ARG A 99 15.91 -6.23 0.74
CA ARG A 99 16.95 -5.88 -0.25
C ARG A 99 18.35 -6.19 0.30
N ASN A 100 18.58 -5.95 1.58
CA ASN A 100 19.86 -6.18 2.26
C ASN A 100 20.02 -7.61 2.77
N SER A 101 19.01 -8.46 2.63
CA SER A 101 19.03 -9.84 3.10
C SER A 101 19.66 -10.80 2.09
N THR A 102 20.10 -11.98 2.58
CA THR A 102 20.67 -13.02 1.72
C THR A 102 19.62 -13.61 0.79
N THR A 103 20.04 -14.21 -0.34
CA THR A 103 19.14 -14.91 -1.27
C THR A 103 18.28 -15.97 -0.57
N ALA A 104 18.80 -16.63 0.46
CA ALA A 104 18.06 -17.62 1.26
C ALA A 104 16.90 -16.95 2.03
N ILE A 105 17.15 -15.82 2.68
CA ILE A 105 16.12 -15.04 3.39
C ILE A 105 15.09 -14.50 2.40
N ARG A 106 15.52 -13.92 1.28
CA ARG A 106 14.61 -13.40 0.23
C ARG A 106 13.64 -14.46 -0.28
N LYS A 107 14.10 -15.70 -0.48
CA LYS A 107 13.26 -16.85 -0.88
C LYS A 107 12.29 -17.31 0.21
N VAL A 108 12.64 -17.14 1.49
CA VAL A 108 11.73 -17.44 2.61
C VAL A 108 10.67 -16.34 2.71
N GLU A 109 11.04 -15.08 2.55
CA GLU A 109 10.14 -13.94 2.66
C GLU A 109 9.14 -13.84 1.51
N THR A 110 9.51 -14.18 0.27
CA THR A 110 8.53 -14.27 -0.83
C THR A 110 7.46 -15.33 -0.55
N ARG A 111 7.82 -16.44 0.10
CA ARG A 111 6.87 -17.46 0.58
C ARG A 111 6.01 -17.01 1.77
N ARG A 112 6.32 -15.85 2.35
CA ARG A 112 5.55 -15.21 3.42
C ARG A 112 4.58 -14.15 2.91
N LYS A 113 4.52 -13.89 1.59
CA LYS A 113 3.43 -13.07 1.03
C LYS A 113 2.12 -13.85 1.17
N TRP A 114 1.22 -13.33 2.00
CA TRP A 114 -0.13 -13.87 2.18
C TRP A 114 -1.14 -12.82 1.75
N CYS A 115 -2.09 -13.19 0.91
CA CYS A 115 -3.16 -12.30 0.48
C CYS A 115 -4.48 -12.76 1.08
N ASN A 116 -5.20 -11.82 1.68
CA ASN A 116 -6.58 -12.01 2.08
C ASN A 116 -7.45 -11.84 0.83
N ILE A 117 -8.34 -12.78 0.60
CA ILE A 117 -9.14 -12.87 -0.62
C ILE A 117 -10.59 -13.16 -0.30
N LYS A 118 -11.47 -12.77 -1.22
CA LYS A 118 -12.86 -13.23 -1.27
C LYS A 118 -13.14 -13.89 -2.62
N TYR A 119 -13.74 -15.08 -2.59
CA TYR A 119 -14.15 -15.81 -3.77
C TYR A 119 -15.36 -16.70 -3.47
N ASN A 120 -16.43 -16.61 -4.26
CA ASN A 120 -17.68 -17.39 -4.06
C ASN A 120 -18.19 -17.40 -2.61
N GLY A 121 -18.14 -16.25 -1.94
CA GLY A 121 -18.57 -16.10 -0.54
C GLY A 121 -17.56 -16.58 0.51
N MET A 122 -16.50 -17.28 0.11
CA MET A 122 -15.39 -17.68 0.98
C MET A 122 -14.44 -16.50 1.21
N VAL A 123 -14.08 -16.23 2.46
CA VAL A 123 -13.06 -15.24 2.83
C VAL A 123 -11.93 -15.92 3.59
N GLY A 124 -10.69 -15.68 3.19
CA GLY A 124 -9.52 -16.27 3.84
C GLY A 124 -8.19 -15.86 3.22
N TRP A 125 -7.12 -16.51 3.68
CA TRP A 125 -5.75 -16.21 3.32
C TRP A 125 -5.16 -17.26 2.39
N THR A 126 -4.45 -16.83 1.37
CA THR A 126 -3.71 -17.71 0.46
C THR A 126 -2.30 -17.20 0.21
N ALA A 127 -1.41 -18.08 -0.28
CA ALA A 127 -0.05 -17.72 -0.62
C ALA A 127 -0.05 -16.81 -1.86
N GLY A 128 0.29 -15.54 -1.68
CA GLY A 128 0.23 -14.51 -2.70
C GLY A 128 1.26 -14.62 -3.83
N GLN A 129 2.19 -15.57 -3.72
CA GLN A 129 3.16 -15.90 -4.79
C GLN A 129 2.52 -16.67 -5.96
N TYR A 130 1.32 -17.21 -5.77
CA TYR A 130 0.55 -17.91 -6.80
C TYR A 130 -0.60 -17.07 -7.34
N LEU A 131 -0.60 -15.78 -7.03
CA LEU A 131 -1.59 -14.82 -7.49
C LEU A 131 -0.92 -13.80 -8.41
N GLU A 132 -1.61 -13.47 -9.48
CA GLU A 132 -1.26 -12.38 -10.38
C GLU A 132 -2.47 -11.47 -10.61
N ALA A 133 -2.23 -10.26 -11.12
CA ALA A 133 -3.29 -9.33 -11.45
C ALA A 133 -4.20 -9.93 -12.52
N ASP A 134 -5.50 -9.98 -12.22
CA ASP A 134 -6.52 -10.37 -13.20
C ASP A 134 -6.85 -9.14 -14.05
N ARG A 135 -6.18 -9.04 -15.21
CA ARG A 135 -6.40 -7.95 -16.16
C ARG A 135 -7.38 -8.44 -17.23
N PRO A 136 -8.38 -7.64 -17.61
CA PRO A 136 -9.13 -7.93 -18.84
C PRO A 136 -8.13 -7.94 -20.00
N GLU A 137 -8.16 -8.99 -20.82
CA GLU A 137 -7.45 -9.05 -22.10
C GLU A 137 -7.99 -8.00 -23.08
#